data_AF-A0A7W1N7H7-F1
#
_entry.id   AF-A0A7W1N7H7-F1
#
_cell.length_a   1.000
_cell.length_b   1.000
_cell.length_c   1.000
_cell.angle_alpha   90.00
_cell.angle_beta   90.00
_cell.angle_gamma   90.00
#
_symmetry.space_group_name_H-M   'P 1'
#
loop_
_entity.id
_entity.type
_entity.pdbx_description
1 polymer ?
#
loop_
_entity_poly.entity_id
_entity_poly.type
_entity_poly.pdbx_seq_one_letter_code
_entity_poly.pdbx_strand_id
1 'polypeptide(L)' 'MDATATTSGVEGTSKPVVPGAPVQLQQQSGPTWATVATTTTDASGTWAFAQSLPSGTYRVRSSPGRGLAPGFSTSFAGP' A
#
# COMPACT_ATOMS: atom_id res chain seq x y z
N MET A 1 -1.78 8.92 -2.03
CA MET A 1 -2.30 7.65 -2.59
C MET A 1 -3.43 7.20 -1.71
N ASP A 2 -4.46 6.59 -2.28
CA ASP A 2 -5.60 6.09 -1.53
C ASP A 2 -5.43 4.59 -1.27
N ALA A 3 -5.71 4.18 -0.05
CA ALA A 3 -5.68 2.79 0.38
C ALA A 3 -6.92 2.51 1.23
N THR A 4 -7.55 1.38 0.97
CA THR A 4 -8.73 0.92 1.69
C THR A 4 -8.50 -0.54 2.07
N ALA A 5 -8.51 -0.83 3.37
CA ALA A 5 -8.55 -2.20 3.85
C ALA A 5 -9.97 -2.76 3.73
N THR A 6 -10.05 -3.99 3.25
CA THR A 6 -11.25 -4.80 3.22
C THR A 6 -11.00 -6.09 4.00
N THR A 7 -12.07 -6.84 4.29
CA THR A 7 -11.96 -8.14 4.98
C THR A 7 -11.09 -9.16 4.21
N SER A 8 -10.96 -8.97 2.90
CA SER A 8 -10.20 -9.87 2.01
C SER A 8 -8.81 -9.34 1.64
N GLY A 9 -8.43 -8.15 2.11
CA GLY A 9 -7.17 -7.55 1.67
C GLY A 9 -7.07 -6.04 1.80
N VAL A 10 -6.21 -5.45 0.98
CA VAL A 10 -6.07 -4.00 0.85
C VAL A 10 -6.03 -3.64 -0.61
N GLU A 11 -6.83 -2.67 -1.01
CA GLU A 11 -6.84 -2.16 -2.37
C GLU A 11 -6.72 -0.65 -2.38
N GLY A 12 -6.37 -0.09 -3.53
CA GLY A 12 -6.23 1.35 -3.63
C GLY A 12 -5.72 1.81 -4.98
N THR A 13 -5.49 3.12 -5.07
CA THR A 13 -4.99 3.76 -6.27
C THR A 13 -3.85 4.73 -5.95
N SER A 14 -2.86 4.77 -6.83
CA SER A 14 -1.74 5.71 -6.77
C SER A 14 -1.94 6.84 -7.78
N LYS A 15 -1.65 8.07 -7.38
CA LYS A 15 -1.57 9.22 -8.27
C LYS A 15 -0.23 9.92 -8.07
N PRO A 16 0.53 10.24 -9.14
CA PRO A 16 0.23 9.98 -10.55
C PRO A 16 0.19 8.47 -10.90
N VAL A 17 -0.49 8.13 -11.99
CA VAL A 17 -0.56 6.76 -12.51
C VAL A 17 0.79 6.41 -13.13
N VAL A 18 1.55 5.56 -12.43
CA VAL A 18 2.84 5.06 -12.90
C VAL A 18 2.73 3.54 -12.96
N PRO A 19 2.57 2.93 -14.14
CA PRO A 19 2.51 1.49 -14.27
C PRO A 19 3.81 0.82 -13.81
N GLY A 20 3.70 -0.29 -13.08
CA GLY A 20 4.84 -1.01 -12.53
C GLY A 20 5.54 -0.31 -11.36
N ALA A 21 4.92 0.71 -10.76
CA ALA A 21 5.45 1.34 -9.55
C ALA A 21 5.35 0.36 -8.37
N PRO A 22 6.43 0.16 -7.60
CA PRO A 22 6.39 -0.69 -6.42
C PRO A 22 5.55 -0.05 -5.33
N VAL A 23 4.67 -0.87 -4.75
CA VAL A 23 3.77 -0.56 -3.65
C VAL A 23 4.04 -1.54 -2.53
N GLN A 24 4.21 -1.04 -1.32
CA GLN A 24 4.60 -1.81 -0.15
C GLN A 24 3.54 -1.62 0.93
N LEU A 25 2.93 -2.72 1.37
CA LEU A 25 2.08 -2.74 2.54
C LEU A 25 2.96 -2.88 3.77
N GLN A 26 2.84 -1.94 4.69
CA GLN A 26 3.61 -1.92 5.94
C GLN A 26 2.67 -2.05 7.13
N GLN A 27 3.02 -2.93 8.05
CA GLN A 27 2.37 -3.07 9.34
C GLN A 27 3.17 -2.33 10.41
N GLN A 28 2.47 -1.65 11.31
CA GLN A 28 3.08 -1.03 12.46
C GLN A 28 3.51 -2.10 13.46
N SER A 29 4.80 -2.10 13.78
CA SER A 29 5.42 -2.93 14.81
C SER A 29 6.11 -2.01 15.82
N GLY A 30 5.38 -1.69 16.89
CA GLY A 30 5.79 -0.68 17.88
C GLY A 30 5.95 0.72 17.24
N PRO A 31 7.13 1.37 17.37
CA PRO A 31 7.42 2.65 16.73
C PRO A 31 7.86 2.53 15.26
N THR A 32 8.02 1.30 14.75
CA THR A 32 8.55 1.03 13.41
C THR A 32 7.49 0.48 12.48
N TRP A 33 7.75 0.54 11.18
CA TRP A 33 6.86 0.02 10.14
C TRP A 33 7.58 -1.09 9.37
N ALA A 34 7.06 -2.30 9.47
CA ALA A 34 7.61 -3.48 8.80
C ALA A 34 6.82 -3.77 7.52
N THR A 35 7.51 -3.95 6.40
CA THR A 35 6.86 -4.33 5.14
C THR A 35 6.43 -5.79 5.22
N VAL A 36 5.12 -6.03 5.12
CA VAL A 36 4.52 -7.38 5.17
C VAL A 36 4.17 -7.90 3.77
N ALA A 37 3.98 -6.99 2.81
CA ALA A 37 3.72 -7.37 1.43
C ALA A 37 4.19 -6.31 0.45
N THR A 38 4.44 -6.75 -0.79
CA THR A 38 4.81 -5.87 -1.90
C THR A 38 4.02 -6.24 -3.14
N THR A 39 3.56 -5.24 -3.87
CA THR A 39 2.87 -5.37 -5.15
C THR A 39 3.35 -4.27 -6.09
N THR A 40 2.84 -4.27 -7.31
CA THR A 40 3.09 -3.20 -8.29
C THR A 40 1.77 -2.66 -8.79
N THR A 41 1.74 -1.37 -9.12
CA THR A 41 0.59 -0.72 -9.74
C THR A 41 0.37 -1.20 -11.18
N ASP A 42 -0.88 -1.29 -11.60
CA ASP A 42 -1.25 -1.61 -12.99
C ASP A 42 -1.17 -0.37 -13.91
N ALA A 43 -1.55 -0.54 -15.19
CA ALA A 43 -1.62 0.52 -16.19
C ALA A 43 -2.50 1.71 -15.78
N SER A 44 -3.47 1.48 -14.91
CA SER A 44 -4.42 2.44 -14.36
C SER A 44 -3.98 3.02 -13.01
N GLY A 45 -2.87 2.55 -12.44
CA GLY A 45 -2.38 2.99 -11.13
C GLY A 45 -3.11 2.35 -9.95
N THR A 46 -3.92 1.32 -10.21
CA THR A 46 -4.61 0.52 -9.20
C THR A 46 -3.67 -0.56 -8.70
N TRP A 47 -3.88 -0.97 -7.46
CA TRP A 47 -3.14 -2.06 -6.85
C TRP A 47 -4.03 -2.72 -5.80
N ALA A 48 -3.80 -4.02 -5.58
CA ALA A 48 -4.51 -4.77 -4.57
C ALA A 48 -3.59 -5.84 -3.94
N PHE A 49 -3.79 -6.06 -2.66
CA PHE A 49 -3.21 -7.12 -1.86
C PHE A 49 -4.33 -8.07 -1.47
N ALA A 50 -4.48 -9.16 -2.21
CA ALA A 50 -5.46 -10.21 -1.89
C ALA A 50 -4.88 -11.16 -0.82
N GLN A 51 -4.66 -10.63 0.38
CA GLN A 51 -4.18 -11.42 1.52
C GLN A 51 -4.95 -11.03 2.79
N SER A 52 -5.26 -12.03 3.61
CA SER A 52 -5.83 -11.78 4.92
C SER A 52 -4.82 -11.03 5.77
N LEU A 53 -5.20 -9.87 6.28
CA LEU A 53 -4.36 -9.12 7.21
C LEU A 53 -4.73 -9.51 8.63
N PRO A 54 -3.75 -9.84 9.48
CA PRO A 54 -4.00 -9.95 10.91
C PRO A 54 -4.40 -8.59 11.49
N SER A 55 -5.07 -8.59 12.65
CA SER A 55 -5.41 -7.36 13.36
C SER A 55 -4.15 -6.53 13.66
N GLY A 56 -4.16 -5.26 13.28
CA GLY A 56 -3.02 -4.37 13.48
C GLY A 56 -3.19 -3.06 12.73
N THR A 57 -2.26 -2.12 12.90
CA THR A 57 -2.25 -0.87 12.12
C THR A 57 -1.41 -1.06 10.87
N TYR A 58 -1.95 -0.69 9.72
CA TYR A 58 -1.29 -0.80 8.43
C TYR A 58 -1.24 0.55 7.73
N ARG A 59 -0.26 0.70 6.84
CA ARG A 59 -0.17 1.79 5.87
C ARG A 59 0.41 1.26 4.58
N VAL A 60 0.13 1.94 3.48
CA VAL A 60 0.71 1.60 2.19
C VAL A 60 1.66 2.70 1.76
N ARG A 61 2.80 2.28 1.22
CA ARG A 61 3.85 3.14 0.68
C ARG A 61 4.03 2.83 -0.80
N SER A 62 3.93 3.83 -1.65
CA SER A 62 4.26 3.72 -3.07
C SER A 62 5.57 4.44 -3.35
N SER A 63 6.49 3.79 -4.07
CA SER A 63 7.77 4.38 -4.48
C SER A 63 7.96 4.24 -6.00
N PRO A 64 7.24 5.04 -6.81
CA PRO A 64 7.26 4.94 -8.28
C PRO A 64 8.61 5.27 -8.93
N GLY A 65 9.56 5.85 -8.19
CA GLY A 65 10.84 6.28 -8.73
C GLY A 65 10.68 7.40 -9.76
N ARG A 66 11.67 7.59 -10.64
CA ARG A 66 11.59 8.53 -11.79
C ARG A 66 11.42 10.00 -11.40
N GLY A 67 12.07 10.43 -10.30
CA GLY A 67 11.99 11.80 -9.80
C GLY A 67 10.70 12.13 -9.06
N LEU A 68 9.79 11.16 -8.87
CA LEU A 68 8.58 11.33 -8.08
C LEU A 68 8.83 11.02 -6.60
N ALA A 69 8.22 11.82 -5.72
CA ALA A 69 8.28 11.58 -4.29
C ALA A 69 7.51 10.30 -3.90
N PRO A 70 7.99 9.53 -2.91
CA PRO A 70 7.23 8.42 -2.36
C PRO A 70 5.87 8.89 -1.82
N GLY A 71 4.81 8.20 -2.20
CA GLY A 71 3.47 8.42 -1.67
C GLY A 71 3.21 7.53 -0.46
N PHE A 72 2.52 8.06 0.54
CA PHE A 72 2.01 7.28 1.66
C PHE A 72 0.49 7.37 1.68
N SER A 73 -0.17 6.29 2.08
CA SER A 73 -1.59 6.30 2.43
C SER A 73 -1.77 6.77 3.87
N THR A 74 -3.01 7.08 4.24
CA THR A 74 -3.41 7.13 5.65
C THR A 74 -3.22 5.75 6.27
N SER A 75 -2.91 5.71 7.56
CA SER A 75 -2.88 4.47 8.33
C SER A 75 -4.30 4.01 8.61
N PHE A 76 -4.55 2.71 8.48
CA PHE A 76 -5.83 2.07 8.75
C PHE A 76 -5.64 0.85 9.64
N ALA A 77 -6.65 0.52 10.44
CA ALA A 77 -6.67 -0.74 11.15
C ALA A 77 -7.01 -1.88 10.17
N GLY A 78 -6.31 -3.01 10.31
CA GLY A 78 -6.70 -4.25 9.68
C GLY A 78 -8.06 -4.72 10.21
N PRO A 79 -8.78 -5.55 9.44
CA PRO A 79 -10.03 -6.15 9.86
C PRO A 79 -9.89 -7.00 11.13
#